data_AF-A0A258AUR4-F1
#
_entry.id   AF-A0A258AUR4-F1
#
_cell.length_a   1.000
_cell.length_b   1.000
_cell.length_c   1.000
_cell.angle_alpha   90.00
_cell.angle_beta   90.00
_cell.angle_gamma   90.00
#
_symmetry.space_group_name_H-M   'P 1'
#
loop_
_entity.id
_entity.type
_entity.pdbx_description
1 polymer ?
#
loop_
_entity_poly.entity_id
_entity_poly.type
_entity_poly.pdbx_seq_one_letter_code
_entity_poly.pdbx_strand_id
1 'polypeptide(L)'
;MNPDVAISFQPRKIAAIHFMKLYFTLALTLASLLLAACGSIAPVPAGTKGILIGPNESRLCGQGNVMFPSGLYQAEVVSPNGTYYLAPEPIRTKGVLLGRAERGGIFVSTMAGNPQAAWFGDLHDAVDEKPSTLLGAIGVNAPKLWPYTPRIPFQVKK
;
A
#
# COMPACT_ATOMS: atom_id res chain seq x y z
N MET A 1 61.94 50.90 -39.03
CA MET A 1 60.57 51.44 -38.83
C MET A 1 59.74 50.36 -38.16
N ASN A 2 59.18 50.69 -36.99
CA ASN A 2 58.31 49.94 -36.05
C ASN A 2 57.30 48.93 -36.64
N PRO A 3 56.64 48.06 -35.84
CA PRO A 3 56.95 47.53 -34.50
C PRO A 3 56.64 46.01 -34.33
N ASP A 4 56.92 45.51 -33.12
CA ASP A 4 56.42 44.28 -32.49
C ASP A 4 54.94 43.94 -32.75
N VAL A 5 54.63 42.65 -32.92
CA VAL A 5 53.38 42.06 -32.43
C VAL A 5 53.69 40.70 -31.77
N ALA A 6 53.60 40.69 -30.44
CA ALA A 6 53.70 39.50 -29.61
C ALA A 6 52.43 38.63 -29.73
N ILE A 7 52.61 37.33 -29.99
CA ILE A 7 51.54 36.33 -29.87
C ILE A 7 51.63 35.73 -28.46
N SER A 8 50.73 36.13 -27.57
CA SER A 8 50.54 35.49 -26.27
C SER A 8 49.61 34.29 -26.42
N PHE A 9 50.16 33.09 -26.28
CA PHE A 9 49.42 31.84 -26.21
C PHE A 9 49.08 31.56 -24.74
N GLN A 10 47.80 31.47 -24.39
CA GLN A 10 47.34 30.90 -23.13
C GLN A 10 46.33 29.78 -23.44
N PRO A 11 46.65 28.51 -23.14
CA PRO A 11 45.69 27.41 -23.21
C PRO A 11 44.99 27.22 -21.85
N ARG A 12 43.96 26.37 -21.85
CA ARG A 12 43.27 25.74 -20.68
C ARG A 12 41.94 26.36 -20.25
N LYS A 13 40.86 26.13 -21.01
CA LYS A 13 39.49 26.11 -20.45
C LYS A 13 38.51 25.13 -21.12
N ILE A 14 38.96 24.07 -21.80
CA ILE A 14 38.03 23.18 -22.53
C ILE A 14 37.69 21.88 -21.77
N ALA A 15 38.53 21.44 -20.82
CA ALA A 15 38.37 20.11 -20.20
C ALA A 15 37.32 20.00 -19.06
N ALA A 16 36.86 21.12 -18.47
CA ALA A 16 36.01 21.06 -17.28
C ALA A 16 34.50 20.86 -17.56
N ILE A 17 34.04 21.13 -18.78
CA ILE A 17 32.59 21.19 -19.09
C ILE A 17 32.00 19.80 -19.39
N HIS A 18 32.81 18.85 -19.85
CA HIS A 18 32.33 17.51 -20.20
C HIS A 18 32.13 16.58 -19.00
N PHE A 19 32.95 16.70 -17.95
CA PHE A 19 32.82 15.84 -16.76
C PHE A 19 31.56 16.16 -15.95
N MET A 20 31.17 17.43 -15.85
CA MET A 20 30.00 17.85 -15.06
C MET A 20 28.67 17.39 -15.66
N LYS A 21 28.60 17.22 -16.99
CA LYS A 21 27.42 16.71 -17.69
C LYS A 21 27.22 15.20 -17.49
N LEU A 22 28.29 14.42 -17.36
CA LEU A 22 28.22 12.96 -17.23
C LEU A 22 27.72 12.51 -15.84
N TYR A 23 28.10 13.23 -14.79
CA TYR A 23 27.60 12.96 -13.44
C TYR A 23 26.14 13.39 -13.25
N PHE A 24 25.72 14.46 -13.94
CA PHE A 24 24.34 14.93 -13.88
C PHE A 24 23.36 13.97 -14.55
N THR A 25 23.74 13.36 -15.68
CA THR A 25 22.91 12.32 -16.33
C THR A 25 22.88 11.00 -15.57
N LEU A 26 23.98 10.60 -14.90
CA LEU A 26 24.01 9.38 -14.08
C LEU A 26 23.16 9.53 -12.80
N ALA A 27 23.16 10.72 -12.18
CA ALA A 27 22.31 11.01 -11.03
C ALA A 27 20.81 11.03 -11.39
N LEU A 28 20.46 11.51 -12.59
CA LEU A 28 19.06 11.54 -13.04
C LEU A 28 18.50 10.14 -13.32
N THR A 29 19.29 9.23 -13.89
CA THR A 29 18.80 7.87 -14.21
C THR A 29 18.67 6.98 -12.98
N LEU A 30 19.52 7.17 -11.96
CA LEU A 30 19.42 6.44 -10.69
C LEU A 30 18.20 6.89 -9.86
N ALA A 31 17.83 8.18 -9.93
CA ALA A 31 16.63 8.70 -9.27
C ALA A 31 15.34 8.09 -9.84
N SER A 32 15.26 7.87 -11.16
CA SER A 32 14.10 7.24 -11.79
C SER A 32 13.92 5.75 -11.41
N LEU A 33 14.99 5.01 -11.09
CA LEU A 33 14.85 3.64 -10.58
C LEU A 33 14.36 3.60 -9.13
N LEU A 34 14.67 4.61 -8.31
CA LEU A 34 14.23 4.69 -6.92
C LEU A 34 12.74 5.08 -6.78
N LEU A 35 12.16 5.78 -7.76
CA LEU A 35 10.72 6.10 -7.75
C LEU A 35 9.81 4.89 -8.07
N ALA A 36 10.33 3.83 -8.69
CA ALA A 36 9.56 2.61 -8.97
C ALA A 36 9.39 1.69 -7.74
N ALA A 37 10.03 2.01 -6.62
CA ALA A 37 9.89 1.27 -5.36
C ALA A 37 8.79 1.84 -4.44
N CYS A 38 8.07 2.88 -4.85
CA CYS A 38 6.88 3.33 -4.16
C CYS A 38 5.76 2.30 -4.38
N GLY A 39 5.50 1.48 -3.36
CA GLY A 39 4.34 0.61 -3.26
C GLY A 39 3.04 1.41 -3.28
N SER A 40 2.64 1.81 -4.47
CA SER A 40 1.31 2.33 -4.74
C SER A 40 0.31 1.22 -4.43
N ILE A 41 -0.75 1.56 -3.69
CA ILE A 41 -1.96 0.74 -3.69
C ILE A 41 -2.40 0.67 -5.15
N ALA A 42 -2.16 -0.46 -5.79
CA ALA A 42 -2.71 -0.70 -7.10
C ALA A 42 -4.24 -0.76 -6.93
N PRO A 43 -5.03 0.00 -7.72
CA PRO A 43 -6.47 -0.25 -7.79
C PRO A 43 -6.68 -1.74 -8.06
N VAL A 44 -7.70 -2.34 -7.43
CA VAL A 44 -7.98 -3.78 -7.52
C VAL A 44 -7.85 -4.21 -8.98
N PRO A 45 -6.90 -5.12 -9.30
CA PRO A 45 -6.75 -5.61 -10.66
C PRO A 45 -8.11 -6.12 -11.13
N ALA A 46 -8.56 -5.65 -12.29
CA ALA A 46 -9.81 -6.10 -12.88
C ALA A 46 -9.80 -7.64 -12.97
N GLY A 47 -10.71 -8.30 -12.26
CA GLY A 47 -10.76 -9.76 -12.16
C GLY A 47 -10.17 -10.36 -10.87
N THR A 48 -9.84 -9.56 -9.86
CA THR A 48 -9.51 -10.12 -8.53
C THR A 48 -10.72 -10.84 -7.97
N LYS A 49 -10.55 -12.14 -7.74
CA LYS A 49 -11.61 -13.04 -7.33
C LYS A 49 -12.08 -12.73 -5.92
N GLY A 50 -13.39 -12.61 -5.74
CA GLY A 50 -13.99 -12.53 -4.41
C GLY A 50 -13.93 -13.87 -3.67
N ILE A 51 -14.15 -13.83 -2.35
CA ILE A 51 -14.28 -15.03 -1.52
C ILE A 51 -15.73 -15.20 -1.07
N LEU A 52 -16.23 -16.42 -1.11
CA LEU A 52 -17.55 -16.77 -0.63
C LEU A 52 -17.44 -17.40 0.75
N ILE A 53 -18.10 -16.80 1.74
CA ILE A 53 -18.26 -17.35 3.08
C ILE A 53 -19.62 -18.03 3.15
N GLY A 54 -19.64 -19.25 3.71
CA GLY A 54 -20.82 -20.10 3.84
C GLY A 54 -21.82 -19.54 4.86
N PRO A 55 -21.89 -20.08 6.09
CA PRO A 55 -22.74 -19.51 7.13
C PRO A 55 -22.13 -18.22 7.71
N ASN A 56 -22.93 -17.46 8.47
CA ASN A 56 -22.40 -16.41 9.33
C ASN A 56 -21.37 -17.01 10.30
N GLU A 57 -20.23 -16.37 10.44
CA GLU A 57 -19.13 -16.85 11.27
C GLU A 57 -18.85 -15.85 12.39
N SER A 58 -18.48 -16.36 13.57
CA SER A 58 -18.16 -15.52 14.73
C SER A 58 -16.73 -15.79 15.17
N ARG A 59 -15.91 -14.74 15.34
CA ARG A 59 -14.54 -14.88 15.84
C ARG A 59 -14.25 -13.89 16.95
N LEU A 60 -13.53 -14.37 17.95
CA LEU A 60 -12.95 -13.48 18.95
C LEU A 60 -11.74 -12.80 18.32
N CYS A 61 -11.86 -11.49 18.12
CA CYS A 61 -10.80 -10.61 17.66
C CYS A 61 -10.44 -9.67 18.83
N GLY A 62 -9.32 -8.95 18.77
CA GLY A 62 -8.91 -8.07 19.88
C GLY A 62 -9.96 -7.02 20.33
N GLN A 63 -10.98 -6.71 19.50
CA GLN A 63 -12.11 -5.83 19.85
C GLN A 63 -13.33 -6.53 20.47
N GLY A 64 -13.31 -7.86 20.62
CA GLY A 64 -14.44 -8.65 21.11
C GLY A 64 -14.92 -9.66 20.07
N ASN A 65 -16.17 -10.11 20.21
CA ASN A 65 -16.71 -11.12 19.33
C ASN A 65 -17.28 -10.49 18.04
N VAL A 66 -16.61 -10.72 16.92
CA VAL A 66 -16.93 -10.17 15.61
C VAL A 66 -17.73 -11.19 14.81
N MET A 67 -18.87 -10.76 14.27
CA MET A 67 -19.73 -11.55 13.40
C MET A 67 -19.50 -11.14 11.95
N PHE A 68 -19.06 -12.11 11.16
CA PHE A 68 -18.83 -12.03 9.72
C PHE A 68 -20.07 -12.58 9.00
N PRO A 69 -20.79 -11.76 8.21
CA PRO A 69 -21.95 -12.23 7.48
C PRO A 69 -21.57 -13.25 6.39
N SER A 70 -22.48 -14.17 6.10
CA SER A 70 -22.42 -15.04 4.93
C SER A 70 -22.47 -14.23 3.65
N GLY A 71 -21.87 -14.75 2.58
CA GLY A 71 -22.01 -14.19 1.24
C GLY A 71 -20.69 -13.88 0.56
N LEU A 72 -20.78 -13.13 -0.54
CA LEU A 72 -19.64 -12.83 -1.40
C LEU A 72 -18.91 -11.58 -0.88
N TYR A 73 -17.68 -11.79 -0.46
CA TYR A 73 -16.78 -10.71 -0.12
C TYR A 73 -15.97 -10.31 -1.35
N GLN A 74 -16.03 -9.04 -1.70
CA GLN A 74 -15.32 -8.50 -2.85
C GLN A 74 -13.92 -8.05 -2.42
N ALA A 75 -12.92 -8.31 -3.27
CA ALA A 75 -11.59 -7.77 -3.03
C ALA A 75 -11.63 -6.26 -3.22
N GLU A 76 -11.23 -5.50 -2.20
CA GLU A 76 -11.27 -4.04 -2.19
C GLU A 76 -9.87 -3.43 -2.33
N VAL A 77 -8.87 -4.06 -1.71
CA VAL A 77 -7.47 -3.65 -1.84
C VAL A 77 -6.60 -4.90 -1.91
N VAL A 78 -5.64 -4.89 -2.84
CA VAL A 78 -4.59 -5.92 -2.93
C VAL A 78 -3.28 -5.29 -2.50
N SER A 79 -2.64 -5.87 -1.49
CA SER A 79 -1.33 -5.46 -1.00
C SER A 79 -0.32 -6.60 -1.18
N PRO A 80 0.99 -6.33 -1.13
CA PRO A 80 2.01 -7.38 -1.16
C PRO A 80 1.83 -8.45 -0.05
N ASN A 81 1.26 -8.04 1.08
CA ASN A 81 1.10 -8.88 2.27
C ASN A 81 -0.20 -9.71 2.28
N GLY A 82 -1.13 -9.42 1.38
CA GLY A 82 -2.47 -10.01 1.40
C GLY A 82 -3.54 -9.15 0.73
N THR A 83 -4.75 -9.69 0.73
CA THR A 83 -5.92 -9.07 0.11
C THR A 83 -6.95 -8.72 1.17
N TYR A 84 -7.48 -7.50 1.08
CA TYR A 84 -8.58 -7.00 1.90
C TYR A 84 -9.89 -7.31 1.18
N TYR A 85 -10.71 -8.13 1.81
CA TYR A 85 -12.03 -8.52 1.32
C TYR A 85 -13.10 -7.81 2.13
N LEU A 86 -13.93 -7.03 1.45
CA LEU A 86 -15.05 -6.30 2.04
C LEU A 86 -16.23 -7.24 2.26
N ALA A 87 -16.83 -7.18 3.45
CA ALA A 87 -18.03 -7.95 3.76
C ALA A 87 -19.25 -7.46 2.95
N PRO A 88 -20.17 -8.36 2.57
CA PRO A 88 -21.40 -7.99 1.86
C PRO A 88 -22.35 -7.13 2.71
N GLU A 89 -22.24 -7.23 4.04
CA GLU A 89 -22.94 -6.41 5.01
C GLU A 89 -21.95 -5.92 6.08
N PRO A 90 -22.25 -4.82 6.80
CA PRO A 90 -21.43 -4.36 7.91
C PRO A 90 -21.18 -5.47 8.93
N ILE A 91 -19.90 -5.66 9.30
CA ILE A 91 -19.52 -6.62 10.32
C ILE A 91 -19.96 -6.13 11.69
N ARG A 92 -20.41 -7.04 12.55
CA ARG A 92 -20.95 -6.68 13.86
C ARG A 92 -19.99 -7.08 14.96
N THR A 93 -19.57 -6.13 15.77
CA THR A 93 -18.77 -6.37 16.97
C THR A 93 -19.70 -6.40 18.18
N LYS A 94 -19.89 -7.59 18.76
CA LYS A 94 -20.59 -7.75 20.03
C LYS A 94 -19.64 -7.42 21.18
N GLY A 95 -19.67 -6.16 21.62
CA GLY A 95 -19.10 -5.73 22.89
C GLY A 95 -20.06 -5.96 24.06
N VAL A 96 -19.55 -5.80 25.29
CA VAL A 96 -20.28 -6.10 26.54
C VAL A 96 -21.53 -5.22 26.76
N LEU A 97 -21.64 -4.06 26.09
CA LEU A 97 -22.71 -3.08 26.38
C LEU A 97 -23.57 -2.63 25.20
N LEU A 98 -23.11 -2.67 23.95
CA LEU A 98 -23.94 -2.48 22.74
C LEU A 98 -23.18 -3.04 21.52
N GLY A 99 -23.87 -3.79 20.66
CA GLY A 99 -23.28 -4.26 19.41
C GLY A 99 -23.11 -3.10 18.43
N ARG A 100 -21.89 -2.92 17.89
CA ARG A 100 -21.63 -1.95 16.82
C ARG A 100 -21.60 -2.67 15.48
N ALA A 101 -22.28 -2.12 14.47
CA ALA A 101 -22.14 -2.55 13.09
C ALA A 101 -21.29 -1.51 12.34
N GLU A 102 -20.24 -1.95 11.66
CA GLU A 102 -19.36 -1.05 10.92
C GLU A 102 -18.85 -1.71 9.64
N ARG A 103 -18.41 -0.87 8.68
CA ARG A 103 -17.77 -1.35 7.46
C ARG A 103 -16.48 -2.09 7.84
N GLY A 104 -16.21 -3.17 7.13
CA GLY A 104 -15.03 -3.96 7.36
C GLY A 104 -15.11 -5.30 6.65
N GLY A 105 -14.17 -6.18 6.97
CA GLY A 105 -14.18 -7.51 6.43
C GLY A 105 -12.98 -8.33 6.85
N ILE A 106 -12.49 -9.15 5.92
CA ILE A 106 -11.43 -10.11 6.18
C ILE A 106 -10.19 -9.72 5.40
N PHE A 107 -9.07 -9.64 6.09
CA PHE A 107 -7.76 -9.65 5.47
C PHE A 107 -7.27 -11.10 5.38
N VAL A 108 -6.88 -11.53 4.18
CA VAL A 108 -6.25 -12.84 3.95
C VAL A 108 -4.81 -12.59 3.54
N SER A 109 -3.87 -13.05 4.35
CA SER A 109 -2.45 -12.89 4.07
C SER A 109 -1.95 -13.87 2.99
N THR A 110 -0.94 -13.44 2.23
CA THR A 110 -0.15 -14.27 1.31
C THR A 110 0.87 -15.15 2.02
N MET A 111 1.08 -14.99 3.32
CA MET A 111 2.02 -15.80 4.12
C MET A 111 1.60 -17.27 4.19
N ALA A 112 2.58 -18.15 4.41
CA ALA A 112 2.34 -19.57 4.60
C ALA A 112 1.29 -19.81 5.71
N GLY A 113 0.30 -20.67 5.41
CA GLY A 113 -0.82 -20.92 6.31
C GLY A 113 -1.96 -19.91 6.21
N ASN A 114 -1.88 -18.91 5.32
CA ASN A 114 -2.93 -17.91 5.03
C ASN A 114 -3.60 -17.38 6.30
N PRO A 115 -2.84 -16.75 7.22
CA PRO A 115 -3.43 -16.17 8.42
C PRO A 115 -4.47 -15.11 8.05
N GLN A 116 -5.49 -15.01 8.89
CA GLN A 116 -6.63 -14.13 8.67
C GLN A 116 -6.77 -13.13 9.82
N ALA A 117 -7.24 -11.94 9.49
CA ALA A 117 -7.52 -10.88 10.45
C ALA A 117 -8.79 -10.12 10.06
N ALA A 118 -9.44 -9.53 11.06
CA ALA A 118 -10.54 -8.60 10.85
C ALA A 118 -9.95 -7.21 10.61
N TRP A 119 -10.58 -6.43 9.74
CA TRP A 119 -10.30 -5.00 9.57
C TRP A 119 -11.62 -4.25 9.58
N PHE A 120 -11.57 -2.99 10.01
CA PHE A 120 -12.73 -2.12 10.21
C PHE A 120 -12.46 -0.73 9.63
N GLY A 121 -13.52 -0.02 9.23
CA GLY A 121 -13.46 1.33 8.68
C GLY A 121 -13.44 1.38 7.15
N ASP A 122 -13.08 2.54 6.60
CA ASP A 122 -12.76 2.70 5.18
C ASP A 122 -11.24 2.52 4.99
N LEU A 123 -10.85 1.74 3.99
CA LEU A 123 -9.45 1.58 3.62
C LEU A 123 -8.86 2.87 3.03
N HIS A 124 -9.71 3.73 2.46
CA HIS A 124 -9.31 5.00 1.86
C HIS A 124 -9.12 6.11 2.90
N ASP A 125 -9.91 6.13 3.97
CA ASP A 125 -9.77 7.14 5.04
C ASP A 125 -8.44 7.01 5.80
N ALA A 126 -7.89 5.80 5.87
CA ALA A 126 -6.57 5.55 6.46
C ALA A 126 -5.40 6.07 5.60
N VAL A 127 -5.69 6.56 4.37
CA VAL A 127 -4.74 7.23 3.48
C VAL A 127 -4.70 8.75 3.72
N ASP A 128 -5.76 9.35 4.29
CA ASP A 128 -5.96 10.80 4.35
C ASP A 128 -5.68 11.46 5.71
N GLU A 129 -5.23 10.72 6.74
CA GLU A 129 -4.83 11.36 8.00
C GLU A 129 -3.43 12.05 7.91
N LYS A 130 -3.49 13.34 7.50
CA LYS A 130 -2.59 14.48 7.74
C LYS A 130 -1.37 14.67 6.81
N PRO A 131 -1.42 15.67 5.89
CA PRO A 131 -0.23 16.29 5.31
C PRO A 131 0.36 17.28 6.32
N SER A 132 1.09 16.80 7.31
CA SER A 132 1.90 17.68 8.17
C SER A 132 3.30 17.12 8.31
N THR A 133 4.08 17.26 7.24
CA THR A 133 5.48 17.75 7.24
C THR A 133 6.03 17.63 5.81
N LEU A 134 6.87 18.60 5.43
CA LEU A 134 7.42 18.91 4.10
C LEU A 134 8.28 17.82 3.42
N LEU A 135 8.13 16.56 3.81
CA LEU A 135 8.72 15.37 3.19
C LEU A 135 7.65 14.28 3.17
N GLY A 136 6.57 14.55 2.44
CA GLY A 136 5.41 13.67 2.29
C GLY A 136 5.76 12.36 1.59
N ALA A 137 6.40 11.45 2.32
CA ALA A 137 6.35 10.04 2.00
C ALA A 137 4.89 9.62 2.16
N ILE A 138 4.26 9.29 1.03
CA ILE A 138 2.95 8.65 0.98
C ILE A 138 3.12 7.25 1.59
N GLY A 139 3.06 7.19 2.92
CA GLY A 139 3.10 5.98 3.71
C GLY A 139 1.66 5.62 4.05
N VAL A 140 1.10 4.69 3.28
CA VAL A 140 -0.24 4.16 3.45
C VAL A 140 -0.36 3.54 4.85
N ASN A 141 -1.09 4.18 5.77
CA ASN A 141 -1.48 3.51 7.01
C ASN A 141 -2.53 2.46 6.64
N ALA A 142 -2.12 1.20 6.54
CA ALA A 142 -3.07 0.09 6.43
C ALA A 142 -4.03 0.11 7.63
N PRO A 143 -5.32 -0.29 7.47
CA PRO A 143 -6.24 -0.36 8.60
C PRO A 143 -5.65 -1.28 9.68
N LYS A 144 -6.03 -1.03 10.93
CA LYS A 144 -5.63 -1.90 12.02
C LYS A 144 -6.20 -3.31 11.80
N LEU A 145 -5.30 -4.28 11.71
CA LEU A 145 -5.64 -5.70 11.59
C LEU A 145 -5.80 -6.34 12.96
N TRP A 146 -6.87 -7.11 13.12
CA TRP A 146 -7.17 -7.87 14.33
C TRP A 146 -7.13 -9.37 14.02
N PRO A 147 -5.99 -10.04 14.24
CA PRO A 147 -5.86 -11.47 13.99
C PRO A 147 -6.87 -12.26 14.81
N TYR A 148 -7.32 -13.37 14.24
CA TYR A 148 -8.19 -14.31 14.93
C TYR A 148 -7.87 -15.75 14.56
N THR A 149 -8.22 -16.65 15.48
CA THR A 149 -8.20 -18.10 15.26
C THR A 149 -9.48 -18.71 15.85
N PRO A 150 -10.02 -19.78 15.26
CA PRO A 150 -9.60 -20.43 14.01
C PRO A 150 -9.92 -19.57 12.77
N ARG A 151 -9.36 -19.93 11.61
CA ARG A 151 -9.65 -19.25 10.33
C ARG A 151 -11.12 -19.43 9.93
N ILE A 152 -11.66 -18.49 9.17
CA ILE A 152 -12.96 -18.62 8.52
C ILE A 152 -12.76 -19.39 7.21
N PRO A 153 -13.49 -20.50 7.00
CA PRO A 153 -13.46 -21.22 5.74
C PRO A 153 -14.14 -20.38 4.64
N PHE A 154 -13.53 -20.33 3.47
CA PHE A 154 -14.08 -19.63 2.31
C PHE A 154 -13.77 -20.38 1.01
N GLN A 155 -14.54 -20.07 -0.04
CA GLN A 155 -14.30 -20.54 -1.41
C GLN A 155 -13.91 -19.37 -2.30
N VAL A 156 -12.87 -19.52 -3.13
CA VAL A 156 -12.50 -18.49 -4.10
C VAL A 156 -13.47 -18.59 -5.29
N LYS A 157 -14.23 -17.52 -5.55
CA LYS A 157 -15.17 -17.49 -6.67
C LYS A 157 -14.38 -17.32 -7.97
N LYS A 158 -14.54 -18.25 -8.92
CA LYS A 158 -13.78 -18.26 -10.17
C LYS A 158 -14.15 -17.13 -11.12
#